data_AF-A0A1B7W6V9-F1
#
_entry.id   AF-A0A1B7W6V9-F1
#
_cell.length_a   1.000
_cell.length_b   1.000
_cell.length_c   1.000
_cell.angle_alpha   90.00
_cell.angle_beta   90.00
_cell.angle_gamma   90.00
#
_symmetry.space_group_name_H-M   'P 1'
#
loop_
_entity.id
_entity.type
_entity.pdbx_description
1 polymer ?
#
loop_
_entity_poly.entity_id
_entity_poly.type
_entity_poly.pdbx_seq_one_letter_code
_entity_poly.pdbx_strand_id
1 'polypeptide(L)'
;MGQNWAISIGINQYDNLQALNFAKRDAEAMAAWFREEAKFDQVFLFTENSPLHPFPLIHQFPPNQLTDESGDFCKHNLNNLY
;
A
#
# COMPACT_ATOMS: atom_id res chain seq x y z
N MET A 1 16.76 -9.73 17.95
CA MET A 1 15.37 -9.37 18.28
C MET A 1 14.69 -9.00 16.98
N GLY A 2 13.52 -9.55 16.67
CA GLY A 2 12.83 -9.30 15.39
C GLY A 2 12.15 -7.94 15.40
N GLN A 3 12.21 -7.22 14.29
CA GLN A 3 11.45 -5.97 14.12
C GLN A 3 10.02 -6.32 13.70
N ASN A 4 9.04 -5.76 14.36
CA ASN A 4 7.63 -5.91 14.07
C ASN A 4 7.20 -4.79 13.14
N TRP A 5 6.81 -5.13 11.91
CA TRP A 5 6.36 -4.18 10.91
C TRP A 5 4.89 -4.38 10.58
N ALA A 6 4.17 -3.28 10.34
CA ALA A 6 2.79 -3.29 9.92
C ALA A 6 2.61 -2.49 8.63
N ILE A 7 1.68 -2.96 7.80
CA ILE A 7 1.24 -2.27 6.60
C ILE A 7 -0.27 -2.13 6.70
N SER A 8 -0.75 -0.90 6.53
CA SER A 8 -2.17 -0.58 6.49
C SER A 8 -2.51 0.01 5.13
N ILE A 9 -3.49 -0.59 4.45
CA ILE A 9 -3.88 -0.21 3.08
C ILE A 9 -5.38 0.09 3.05
N GLY A 10 -5.74 1.27 2.55
CA GLY A 10 -7.13 1.70 2.45
C GLY A 10 -7.41 2.44 1.16
N ILE A 11 -8.13 1.79 0.23
CA ILE A 11 -8.49 2.33 -1.08
C ILE A 11 -10.01 2.39 -1.19
N ASN A 12 -10.54 3.60 -1.43
CA ASN A 12 -11.97 3.84 -1.62
C ASN A 12 -12.32 3.86 -3.11
N GLN A 13 -11.46 4.45 -3.94
CA GLN A 13 -11.70 4.69 -5.34
C GLN A 13 -11.14 3.55 -6.19
N TYR A 14 -12.01 2.94 -6.99
CA TYR A 14 -11.68 1.89 -7.93
C TYR A 14 -12.24 2.27 -9.30
N ASP A 15 -11.46 2.07 -10.37
CA ASP A 15 -11.87 2.46 -11.71
C ASP A 15 -13.03 1.61 -12.26
N ASN A 16 -13.07 0.33 -11.86
CA ASN A 16 -13.99 -0.68 -12.41
C ASN A 16 -15.00 -1.21 -11.37
N LEU A 17 -14.96 -0.71 -10.13
CA LEU A 17 -15.79 -1.18 -9.02
C LEU A 17 -16.47 0.00 -8.34
N GLN A 18 -17.57 -0.28 -7.62
CA GLN A 18 -18.24 0.74 -6.81
C GLN A 18 -17.27 1.27 -5.74
N ALA A 19 -17.17 2.59 -5.64
CA ALA A 19 -16.35 3.24 -4.63
C ALA A 19 -16.80 2.86 -3.21
N LEU A 20 -15.83 2.63 -2.33
CA LEU A 20 -16.05 2.44 -0.90
C LEU A 20 -16.03 3.79 -0.19
N ASN A 21 -16.67 3.86 0.97
CA ASN A 21 -16.77 5.11 1.74
C ASN A 21 -15.76 5.21 2.88
N PHE A 22 -15.22 4.09 3.36
CA PHE A 22 -14.53 4.04 4.66
C PHE A 22 -13.18 3.30 4.65
N ALA A 23 -12.78 2.65 3.57
CA ALA A 23 -11.55 1.86 3.54
C ALA A 23 -10.30 2.69 3.88
N LYS A 24 -10.22 3.94 3.39
CA LYS A 24 -9.16 4.88 3.77
C LYS A 24 -9.14 5.16 5.27
N ARG A 25 -10.30 5.46 5.83
CA ARG A 25 -10.46 5.79 7.26
C ARG A 25 -10.10 4.59 8.14
N ASP A 26 -10.50 3.40 7.73
CA ASP A 26 -10.20 2.16 8.43
C ASP A 26 -8.68 1.93 8.44
N ALA A 27 -8.02 2.15 7.31
CA ALA A 27 -6.57 2.02 7.22
C ALA A 27 -5.82 3.05 8.09
N GLU A 28 -6.28 4.30 8.13
CA GLU A 28 -5.74 5.34 9.01
C GLU A 28 -5.89 4.96 10.49
N ALA A 29 -7.07 4.47 10.89
CA ALA A 29 -7.34 4.02 12.25
C ALA A 29 -6.46 2.83 12.66
N MET A 30 -6.31 1.84 11.76
CA MET A 30 -5.44 0.70 12.00
C MET A 30 -3.97 1.11 12.08
N ALA A 31 -3.51 2.03 11.23
CA ALA A 31 -2.15 2.53 11.29
C ALA A 31 -1.87 3.30 12.59
N ALA A 32 -2.84 4.05 13.10
CA ALA A 32 -2.72 4.70 14.40
C ALA A 32 -2.62 3.66 15.53
N TRP A 33 -3.51 2.67 15.53
CA TRP A 33 -3.51 1.60 16.53
C TRP A 33 -2.21 0.79 16.53
N PHE A 34 -1.66 0.46 15.35
CA PHE A 34 -0.39 -0.26 15.25
C PHE A 34 0.79 0.52 15.83
N ARG A 35 0.77 1.85 15.72
CA ARG A 35 1.82 2.72 16.28
C ARG A 35 1.67 2.89 17.78
N GLU A 36 0.45 3.17 18.24
CA GLU A 36 0.20 3.61 19.62
C GLU A 36 0.05 2.43 20.59
N GLU A 37 -0.81 1.46 20.24
CA GLU A 37 -1.22 0.39 21.14
C GLU A 37 -0.32 -0.84 20.97
N ALA A 38 -0.15 -1.28 19.73
CA ALA A 38 0.60 -2.50 19.44
C ALA A 38 2.12 -2.27 19.35
N LYS A 39 2.58 -1.01 19.37
CA LYS A 39 3.99 -0.61 19.41
C LYS A 39 4.86 -1.30 18.36
N PHE A 40 4.36 -1.36 17.14
CA PHE A 40 5.14 -1.82 15.99
C PHE A 40 6.32 -0.88 15.75
N ASP A 41 7.47 -1.45 15.38
CA ASP A 41 8.70 -0.69 15.11
C ASP A 41 8.54 0.22 13.88
N GLN A 42 7.78 -0.25 12.88
CA GLN A 42 7.50 0.51 11.66
C GLN A 42 6.09 0.23 11.14
N VAL A 43 5.39 1.30 10.74
CA VAL A 43 4.02 1.22 10.23
C VAL A 43 3.88 2.03 8.95
N PHE A 44 3.64 1.33 7.84
CA PHE A 44 3.40 1.90 6.52
C PHE A 44 1.91 2.08 6.28
N LEU A 45 1.51 3.25 5.79
CA LEU A 45 0.13 3.56 5.44
C LEU A 45 0.05 3.89 3.95
N PHE A 46 -0.75 3.14 3.21
CA PHE A 46 -1.02 3.36 1.80
C PHE A 46 -2.51 3.67 1.60
N THR A 47 -2.78 4.79 0.95
CA THR A 47 -4.13 5.22 0.58
C THR A 47 -4.13 5.67 -0.87
N GLU A 48 -5.32 5.91 -1.44
CA GLU A 48 -5.46 6.49 -2.79
C GLU A 48 -4.82 7.88 -2.95
N ASN A 49 -4.50 8.56 -1.83
CA ASN A 49 -3.79 9.84 -1.83
C ASN A 49 -2.29 9.70 -1.58
N SER A 50 -1.79 8.47 -1.43
CA SER A 50 -0.36 8.25 -1.27
C SER A 50 0.37 8.80 -2.49
N PRO A 51 1.51 9.51 -2.30
CA PRO A 51 2.25 10.08 -3.41
C PRO A 51 2.57 8.97 -4.42
N LEU A 52 2.20 9.20 -5.68
CA LEU A 52 2.72 8.40 -6.77
C LEU A 52 4.23 8.59 -6.75
N HIS A 53 4.95 7.58 -6.27
CA HIS A 53 6.38 7.51 -6.55
C HIS A 53 6.50 7.55 -8.08
N PRO A 54 7.28 8.47 -8.66
CA PRO A 54 7.53 8.49 -10.09
C PRO A 54 8.31 7.21 -10.43
N PHE A 55 7.58 6.12 -10.64
CA PHE A 55 8.10 4.92 -11.23
C PHE A 55 8.35 5.22 -12.70
N PRO A 56 9.55 4.93 -13.23
CA PRO A 56 9.83 5.03 -14.66
C PRO A 56 9.16 3.88 -15.45
N LEU A 57 7.92 3.51 -15.14
CA LEU A 57 7.29 2.27 -15.62
C LEU A 57 6.07 2.44 -16.54
N ILE A 58 5.68 3.66 -16.92
CA ILE A 58 4.66 3.82 -17.98
C ILE A 58 5.20 3.63 -19.41
N HIS A 59 6.52 3.48 -19.58
CA HIS A 59 7.14 3.15 -20.87
C HIS A 59 7.74 1.75 -20.98
N GLN A 60 7.74 0.94 -19.91
CA GLN A 60 8.42 -0.37 -19.91
C GLN A 60 7.48 -1.57 -19.97
N PHE A 61 6.18 -1.42 -19.66
CA PHE A 61 5.26 -2.55 -19.67
C PHE A 61 4.16 -2.35 -20.72
N PRO A 62 4.17 -3.10 -21.84
CA PRO A 62 3.06 -3.07 -22.78
C PRO A 62 1.78 -3.54 -22.08
N PRO A 63 0.60 -3.00 -22.45
CA PRO A 63 -0.67 -3.17 -21.74
C PRO A 63 -1.19 -4.62 -21.61
N ASN A 64 -0.43 -5.58 -22.13
CA ASN A 64 -0.78 -6.98 -22.30
C ASN A 64 -0.23 -7.89 -21.17
N GLN A 65 0.48 -7.33 -20.17
CA GLN A 65 1.14 -8.09 -19.09
C GLN A 65 0.59 -7.80 -17.68
N LEU A 66 -0.57 -7.15 -17.58
CA LEU A 66 -1.17 -6.68 -16.31
C LEU A 66 -1.76 -7.77 -15.38
N THR A 67 -1.47 -9.06 -15.60
CA THR A 67 -2.13 -10.14 -14.85
C THR A 67 -1.27 -10.85 -13.81
N ASP A 68 0.02 -10.50 -13.63
CA ASP A 68 0.87 -11.19 -12.63
C ASP A 68 1.82 -10.24 -11.85
N GLU A 69 2.17 -9.07 -12.40
CA GLU A 69 3.24 -8.23 -11.82
C GLU A 69 2.79 -7.22 -10.75
N SER A 70 1.48 -7.09 -10.49
CA SER A 70 0.98 -6.30 -9.35
C SER A 70 1.37 -6.91 -8.00
N GLY A 71 1.52 -8.25 -7.96
CA GLY A 71 1.99 -8.97 -6.78
C GLY A 71 3.48 -8.76 -6.49
N ASP A 72 4.30 -8.62 -7.53
CA ASP A 72 5.75 -8.43 -7.40
C ASP A 72 6.13 -6.98 -7.09
N PHE A 73 5.30 -6.01 -7.47
CA PHE A 73 5.46 -4.62 -7.09
C PHE A 73 5.31 -4.38 -5.58
N CYS A 74 4.31 -5.01 -4.93
CA CYS A 74 4.15 -4.97 -3.48
C CYS A 74 5.35 -5.62 -2.77
N LYS A 75 5.90 -6.71 -3.32
CA LYS A 75 7.11 -7.35 -2.79
C LYS A 75 8.35 -6.48 -2.96
N HIS A 76 8.49 -5.78 -4.09
CA HIS A 76 9.63 -4.90 -4.35
C HIS A 76 9.62 -3.65 -3.46
N ASN A 77 8.45 -3.03 -3.23
CA ASN A 77 8.35 -1.91 -2.29
C ASN A 77 8.58 -2.33 -0.84
N LEU A 78 8.24 -3.56 -0.45
CA LEU A 78 8.63 -4.11 0.85
C LEU A 78 10.16 -4.29 0.99
N ASN A 79 10.85 -4.61 -0.11
CA ASN A 79 12.29 -4.84 -0.10
C ASN A 79 13.12 -3.54 -0.14
N ASN A 80 12.57 -2.42 -0.61
CA ASN A 80 13.25 -1.11 -0.66
C ASN A 80 13.03 -0.25 0.60
N LEU A 81 12.45 -0.84 1.66
CA LEU A 81 12.28 -0.22 2.97
C LEU A 81 13.35 -0.68 3.99
N TYR A 82 14.37 -1.41 3.52
CA TYR A 82 15.60 -1.77 4.25
C TYR A 82 16.80 -0.95 3.77
#